data_AF-A0A2V6UP49-F1
#
_entry.id   AF-A0A2V6UP49-F1
#
_cell.length_a   1.000
_cell.length_b   1.000
_cell.length_c   1.000
_cell.angle_alpha   90.00
_cell.angle_beta   90.00
_cell.angle_gamma   90.00
#
_symmetry.space_group_name_H-M   'P 1'
#
loop_
_entity.id
_entity.type
_entity.pdbx_description
1 polymer ?
#
loop_
_entity_poly.entity_id
_entity_poly.type
_entity_poly.pdbx_seq_one_letter_code
_entity_poly.pdbx_strand_id
1 'polypeptide(L)'
;IVIGASNRQDLIDPAILRPGRLDVKIKIERPDRGAAGDIFRKYLTTQIPIAESEKRQCGGDAQGAIETMIAATVEAMYSLSEENRFLEVTYANGDKEVLYFKDFSSGAMIESVVRRAKKLALKRLIGGGEKGISAGDLLNAVREEFKENEDLPNTTNPDDWAKIAGKKGERIVYVKPLMGDTKEKQKNVEKVVTTGQYL
;
A
#
# COMPACT_ATOMS: atom_id res chain seq x y z
N ILE A 1 13.16 -29.09 7.19
CA ILE A 1 12.51 -27.86 7.69
C ILE A 1 11.29 -27.62 6.83
N VAL A 2 10.11 -27.42 7.43
CA VAL A 2 8.87 -27.11 6.71
C VAL A 2 8.49 -25.67 7.03
N ILE A 3 8.14 -24.89 6.00
CA ILE A 3 7.73 -23.50 6.13
C ILE A 3 6.35 -23.36 5.49
N GLY A 4 5.39 -22.78 6.22
CA GLY A 4 4.06 -22.43 5.74
C GLY A 4 3.87 -20.92 5.74
N ALA A 5 3.04 -20.42 4.84
CA ALA A 5 2.62 -19.02 4.78
C ALA A 5 1.09 -18.95 4.72
N SER A 6 0.48 -18.03 5.47
CA SER A 6 -0.96 -17.80 5.44
C SER A 6 -1.25 -16.31 5.66
N ASN A 7 -2.18 -15.77 4.87
CA ASN A 7 -2.72 -14.42 5.06
C ASN A 7 -3.86 -14.40 6.09
N ARG A 8 -4.35 -15.58 6.51
CA ARG A 8 -5.45 -15.75 7.47
C ARG A 8 -5.03 -16.66 8.61
N GLN A 9 -4.40 -16.08 9.63
CA GLN A 9 -3.99 -16.82 10.83
C GLN A 9 -5.19 -17.40 11.58
N ASP A 10 -6.34 -16.71 11.54
CA ASP A 10 -7.61 -17.12 12.13
C ASP A 10 -8.15 -18.45 11.56
N LEU A 11 -7.81 -18.79 10.32
CA LEU A 11 -8.24 -20.03 9.66
C LEU A 11 -7.29 -21.21 9.86
N ILE A 12 -6.14 -21.00 10.53
CA ILE A 12 -5.16 -22.07 10.71
C ILE A 12 -5.65 -23.01 11.81
N ASP A 13 -5.70 -24.32 11.52
CA ASP A 13 -6.03 -25.34 12.51
C ASP A 13 -5.04 -25.28 13.70
N PRO A 14 -5.54 -25.06 14.94
CA PRO A 14 -4.71 -25.05 16.14
C PRO A 14 -3.89 -26.33 16.32
N ALA A 15 -4.33 -27.47 15.77
CA ALA A 15 -3.59 -28.71 15.82
C ALA A 15 -2.21 -28.60 15.17
N ILE A 16 -2.07 -27.87 14.06
CA ILE A 16 -0.79 -27.70 13.35
C ILE A 16 0.17 -26.79 14.13
N LEU A 17 -0.35 -25.93 15.01
CA LEU A 17 0.42 -25.00 15.84
C LEU A 17 0.91 -25.61 17.17
N ARG A 18 0.69 -26.91 17.40
CA ARG A 18 1.17 -27.63 18.58
C ARG A 18 2.68 -27.89 18.52
N PRO A 19 3.36 -27.98 19.69
CA PRO A 19 4.78 -28.30 19.75
C PRO A 19 5.17 -29.55 18.94
N GLY A 20 6.29 -29.49 18.22
CA GLY A 20 6.79 -30.53 17.33
C GLY A 20 6.25 -30.44 15.89
N ARG A 21 5.57 -29.33 15.53
CA ARG A 21 5.02 -29.08 14.19
C ARG A 21 5.48 -27.70 13.69
N LEU A 22 4.58 -26.71 13.65
CA LEU A 22 4.91 -25.32 13.34
C LEU A 22 5.18 -24.54 14.63
N ASP A 23 6.36 -24.78 15.21
CA ASP A 23 6.74 -24.22 16.51
C ASP A 23 7.07 -22.73 16.43
N VAL A 24 7.74 -22.31 15.35
CA VAL A 24 8.16 -20.93 15.14
C VAL A 24 7.10 -20.17 14.36
N LYS A 25 6.59 -19.08 14.95
CA LYS A 25 5.59 -18.19 14.36
C LYS A 25 6.23 -16.83 14.11
N ILE A 26 6.35 -16.46 12.85
CA ILE A 26 6.89 -15.17 12.44
C ILE A 26 5.76 -14.37 11.82
N LYS A 27 5.41 -13.25 12.44
CA LYS A 27 4.43 -12.31 11.88
C LYS A 27 5.15 -11.41 10.88
N ILE A 28 4.67 -11.41 9.64
CA ILE A 28 5.13 -10.47 8.61
C ILE A 28 4.21 -9.25 8.66
N GLU A 29 4.76 -8.12 9.07
CA GLU A 29 4.03 -6.86 9.13
C GLU A 29 4.12 -6.10 7.82
N ARG A 30 3.24 -5.11 7.63
CA ARG A 30 3.33 -4.19 6.51
C ARG A 30 4.63 -3.37 6.62
N PRO A 31 5.25 -3.01 5.49
CA PRO A 31 6.47 -2.22 5.53
C PRO A 31 6.21 -0.88 6.20
N ASP A 32 7.14 -0.46 7.05
CA ASP A 32 7.23 0.94 7.46
C ASP A 32 7.95 1.77 6.39
N ARG A 33 8.16 3.05 6.67
CA ARG A 33 8.85 3.98 5.78
C ARG A 33 10.26 3.50 5.40
N GLY A 34 11.01 2.94 6.35
CA GLY A 34 12.38 2.45 6.11
C GLY A 34 12.37 1.19 5.26
N ALA A 35 11.55 0.21 5.64
CA ALA A 35 11.36 -1.04 4.91
C ALA A 35 10.82 -0.80 3.49
N ALA A 36 9.94 0.18 3.29
CA ALA A 36 9.46 0.56 1.97
C ALA A 36 10.62 1.07 1.09
N GLY A 37 11.49 1.92 1.63
CA GLY A 37 12.72 2.35 0.96
C GLY A 37 13.60 1.16 0.56
N ASP A 38 13.79 0.19 1.45
CA ASP A 38 14.56 -1.01 1.15
C ASP A 38 13.93 -1.88 0.06
N ILE A 39 12.59 -2.01 0.06
CA ILE A 39 11.85 -2.71 -1.00
C ILE A 39 12.03 -1.98 -2.33
N PHE A 40 11.89 -0.65 -2.36
CA PHE A 40 12.12 0.14 -3.57
C PHE A 40 13.54 -0.05 -4.13
N ARG A 41 14.58 -0.10 -3.28
CA ARG A 41 15.98 -0.37 -3.70
C ARG A 41 16.15 -1.74 -4.37
N LYS A 42 15.31 -2.73 -4.04
CA LYS A 42 15.33 -4.03 -4.73
C LYS A 42 14.78 -3.94 -6.15
N TYR A 43 13.83 -3.05 -6.40
CA TYR A 43 13.17 -2.91 -7.70
C TYR A 43 13.74 -1.80 -8.59
N LEU A 44 14.38 -0.80 -8.00
CA LEU A 44 15.07 0.31 -8.68
C LEU A 44 16.57 0.12 -8.52
N THR A 45 17.21 -0.44 -9.56
CA THR A 45 18.64 -0.71 -9.60
C THR A 45 19.31 0.08 -10.72
N THR A 46 20.63 0.17 -10.69
CA THR A 46 21.44 0.83 -11.74
C THR A 46 21.33 0.18 -13.12
N GLN A 47 20.77 -1.04 -13.21
CA GLN A 47 20.49 -1.70 -14.48
C GLN A 47 19.28 -1.10 -15.20
N ILE A 48 18.41 -0.39 -14.47
CA ILE A 48 17.26 0.28 -15.03
C ILE A 48 17.69 1.67 -15.50
N PRO A 49 17.38 2.07 -16.75
CA PRO A 49 17.70 3.41 -17.22
C PRO A 49 17.02 4.48 -16.36
N ILE A 50 17.82 5.35 -15.75
CA ILE A 50 17.37 6.55 -15.03
C ILE A 50 17.52 7.75 -15.95
N ALA A 51 16.57 8.68 -15.89
CA ALA A 51 16.58 9.90 -16.67
C ALA A 51 17.85 10.74 -16.41
N GLU A 52 18.42 11.31 -17.47
CA GLU A 52 19.68 12.08 -17.38
C GLU A 52 19.51 13.36 -16.56
N SER A 53 18.32 13.96 -16.59
CA SER A 53 17.93 15.09 -15.74
C SER A 53 18.05 14.77 -14.25
N GLU A 54 17.69 13.57 -13.82
CA GLU A 54 17.80 13.11 -12.42
C GLU A 54 19.26 12.86 -12.03
N LYS A 55 20.02 12.21 -12.93
CA LYS A 55 21.47 12.02 -12.70
C LYS A 55 22.19 13.35 -12.58
N ARG A 56 21.86 14.33 -13.43
CA ARG A 56 22.49 15.66 -13.41
C ARG A 56 22.27 16.39 -12.09
N GLN A 57 21.10 16.26 -11.48
CA GLN A 57 20.83 16.82 -10.15
C GLN A 57 21.73 16.20 -9.07
N CYS A 58 22.16 14.96 -9.27
CA CYS A 58 23.07 14.23 -8.36
C CYS A 58 24.52 14.21 -8.84
N GLY A 59 24.96 15.20 -9.63
CA GLY A 59 26.34 15.29 -10.10
C GLY A 59 26.77 14.20 -11.08
N GLY A 60 25.82 13.53 -11.74
CA GLY A 60 26.04 12.41 -12.66
C GLY A 60 25.99 11.03 -12.02
N ASP A 61 25.81 10.94 -10.69
CA ASP A 61 25.73 9.65 -10.00
C ASP A 61 24.33 9.03 -10.16
N ALA A 62 24.28 7.86 -10.80
CA ALA A 62 23.06 7.09 -10.96
C ALA A 62 22.54 6.53 -9.63
N GLN A 63 23.42 6.16 -8.70
CA GLN A 63 22.99 5.60 -7.42
C GLN A 63 22.38 6.70 -6.53
N GLY A 64 23.03 7.86 -6.43
CA GLY A 64 22.49 9.03 -5.74
C GLY A 64 21.15 9.50 -6.31
N ALA A 65 20.98 9.46 -7.64
CA ALA A 65 19.70 9.76 -8.28
C ALA A 65 18.61 8.78 -7.86
N ILE A 66 18.90 7.47 -7.87
CA ILE A 66 17.96 6.43 -7.42
C ILE A 66 17.57 6.66 -5.95
N GLU A 67 18.52 6.88 -5.06
CA GLU A 67 18.25 7.10 -3.63
C GLU A 67 17.38 8.35 -3.41
N THR A 68 17.65 9.43 -4.14
CA THR A 68 16.85 10.67 -4.09
C THR A 68 15.42 10.43 -4.57
N MET A 69 15.26 9.71 -5.70
CA MET A 69 13.96 9.34 -6.25
C MET A 69 13.17 8.45 -5.29
N ILE A 70 13.83 7.47 -4.67
CA ILE A 70 13.20 6.58 -3.67
C ILE A 70 12.76 7.39 -2.46
N ALA A 71 13.62 8.25 -1.92
CA ALA A 71 13.30 9.08 -0.76
C ALA A 71 12.07 9.98 -1.03
N ALA A 72 12.03 10.64 -2.19
CA ALA A 72 10.90 11.47 -2.59
C ALA A 72 9.60 10.67 -2.76
N THR A 73 9.69 9.47 -3.36
CA THR A 73 8.54 8.58 -3.57
C THR A 73 7.99 8.05 -2.25
N VAL A 74 8.88 7.62 -1.35
CA VAL A 74 8.52 7.13 -0.02
C VAL A 74 7.92 8.27 0.82
N GLU A 75 8.48 9.47 0.77
CA GLU A 75 7.88 10.64 1.43
C GLU A 75 6.45 10.89 0.93
N ALA A 76 6.27 10.91 -0.40
CA ALA A 76 4.94 11.10 -0.99
C ALA A 76 3.96 10.03 -0.52
N MET A 77 4.37 8.75 -0.50
CA MET A 77 3.52 7.63 -0.07
C MET A 77 3.16 7.64 1.42
N TYR A 78 4.09 8.09 2.29
CA TYR A 78 3.94 8.03 3.74
C TYR A 78 3.57 9.38 4.38
N SER A 79 3.36 10.42 3.58
CA SER A 79 2.93 11.73 4.08
C SER A 79 1.49 11.69 4.60
N LEU A 80 1.21 12.50 5.63
CA LEU A 80 -0.12 12.66 6.24
C LEU A 80 -0.92 13.77 5.55
N SER A 81 -0.75 13.95 4.25
CA SER A 81 -1.45 14.97 3.48
C SER A 81 -2.94 14.61 3.30
N GLU A 82 -3.76 15.61 3.00
CA GLU A 82 -5.19 15.36 2.71
C GLU A 82 -5.36 14.46 1.47
N GLU A 83 -4.46 14.58 0.50
CA GLU A 83 -4.40 13.74 -0.69
C GLU A 83 -4.18 12.26 -0.37
N ASN A 84 -3.63 11.93 0.80
CA ASN A 84 -3.31 10.57 1.22
C ASN A 84 -4.32 9.97 2.22
N ARG A 85 -5.37 10.72 2.58
CA ARG A 85 -6.45 10.20 3.42
C ARG A 85 -7.22 9.15 2.63
N PHE A 86 -7.29 7.94 3.16
CA PHE A 86 -7.90 6.82 2.44
C PHE A 86 -9.29 6.52 2.98
N LEU A 87 -9.40 6.28 4.29
CA LEU A 87 -10.64 5.86 4.92
C LEU A 87 -10.90 6.60 6.23
N GLU A 88 -12.14 6.97 6.48
CA GLU A 88 -12.65 7.29 7.80
C GLU A 88 -13.36 6.05 8.37
N VAL A 89 -12.89 5.58 9.50
CA VAL A 89 -13.46 4.48 10.25
C VAL A 89 -14.21 5.04 11.44
N THR A 90 -15.45 4.58 11.66
CA THR A 90 -16.25 4.91 12.83
C THR A 90 -16.43 3.65 13.69
N TYR A 91 -16.06 3.75 14.95
CA TYR A 91 -16.12 2.69 15.95
C TYR A 91 -17.50 2.66 16.65
N ALA A 92 -17.81 1.55 17.31
CA ALA A 92 -19.07 1.36 18.04
C ALA A 92 -19.28 2.35 19.19
N ASN A 93 -18.19 2.84 19.78
CA ASN A 93 -18.20 3.87 20.81
C ASN A 93 -18.45 5.29 20.26
N GLY A 94 -18.52 5.46 18.93
CA GLY A 94 -18.70 6.75 18.25
C GLY A 94 -17.40 7.44 17.84
N ASP A 95 -16.23 6.91 18.22
CA ASP A 95 -14.95 7.47 17.81
C ASP A 95 -14.75 7.36 16.30
N LYS A 96 -14.08 8.37 15.73
CA LYS A 96 -13.71 8.40 14.33
C LYS A 96 -12.19 8.44 14.18
N GLU A 97 -11.68 7.69 13.23
CA GLU A 97 -10.26 7.65 12.91
C GLU A 97 -10.05 7.69 11.40
N VAL A 98 -9.08 8.47 10.97
CA VAL A 98 -8.70 8.58 9.56
C VAL A 98 -7.47 7.72 9.33
N LEU A 99 -7.63 6.70 8.50
CA LEU A 99 -6.54 5.87 8.01
C LEU A 99 -5.97 6.47 6.74
N TYR A 100 -4.65 6.46 6.67
CA TYR A 100 -3.90 6.98 5.53
C TYR A 100 -3.44 5.83 4.66
N PHE A 101 -3.13 6.13 3.40
CA PHE A 101 -2.67 5.10 2.47
C PHE A 101 -1.43 4.34 2.97
N LYS A 102 -0.55 5.01 3.73
CA LYS A 102 0.62 4.40 4.38
C LYS A 102 0.27 3.13 5.18
N ASP A 103 -0.91 3.08 5.80
CA ASP A 103 -1.37 1.98 6.64
C ASP A 103 -1.72 0.73 5.81
N PHE A 104 -1.89 0.91 4.49
CA PHE A 104 -2.22 -0.13 3.52
C PHE A 104 -1.05 -0.51 2.62
N SER A 105 0.11 0.10 2.83
CA SER A 105 1.31 -0.21 2.04
C SER A 105 1.66 -1.70 2.11
N SER A 106 2.15 -2.25 1.00
CA SER A 106 2.59 -3.65 0.91
C SER A 106 3.72 -3.78 -0.12
N GLY A 107 4.50 -4.85 -0.03
CA GLY A 107 5.56 -5.11 -1.01
C GLY A 107 5.03 -5.28 -2.43
N ALA A 108 3.86 -5.93 -2.60
CA ALA A 108 3.22 -6.09 -3.91
C ALA A 108 2.79 -4.74 -4.50
N MET A 109 2.26 -3.84 -3.68
CA MET A 109 1.90 -2.49 -4.10
C MET A 109 3.13 -1.67 -4.52
N ILE A 110 4.24 -1.76 -3.78
CA ILE A 110 5.50 -1.10 -4.16
C ILE A 110 6.02 -1.64 -5.50
N GLU A 111 5.94 -2.95 -5.74
CA GLU A 111 6.27 -3.55 -7.03
C GLU A 111 5.40 -3.00 -8.16
N SER A 112 4.07 -2.95 -7.95
CA SER A 112 3.11 -2.37 -8.91
C SER A 112 3.44 -0.91 -9.24
N VAL A 113 3.77 -0.09 -8.24
CA VAL A 113 4.22 1.30 -8.43
C VAL A 113 5.44 1.36 -9.35
N VAL A 114 6.48 0.57 -9.08
CA VAL A 114 7.70 0.57 -9.90
C VAL A 114 7.42 0.07 -11.32
N ARG A 115 6.60 -0.98 -11.46
CA ARG A 115 6.18 -1.51 -12.76
C ARG A 115 5.41 -0.47 -13.57
N ARG A 116 4.52 0.28 -12.92
CA ARG A 116 3.76 1.37 -13.55
C ARG A 116 4.66 2.54 -13.93
N ALA A 117 5.60 2.94 -13.07
CA ALA A 117 6.58 3.98 -13.37
C ALA A 117 7.41 3.62 -14.62
N LYS A 118 7.82 2.35 -14.77
CA LYS A 118 8.48 1.84 -16.00
C LYS A 118 7.60 2.01 -17.23
N LYS A 119 6.31 1.72 -17.13
CA LYS A 119 5.34 1.88 -18.21
C LYS A 119 5.14 3.35 -18.58
N LEU A 120 5.07 4.25 -17.59
CA LEU A 120 4.96 5.70 -17.80
C LEU A 120 6.20 6.25 -18.48
N ALA A 121 7.40 5.87 -18.01
CA ALA A 121 8.66 6.23 -18.64
C ALA A 121 8.76 5.77 -20.10
N LEU A 122 8.29 4.55 -20.40
CA LEU A 122 8.24 4.04 -21.79
C LEU A 122 7.27 4.85 -22.65
N LYS A 123 6.08 5.17 -22.14
CA LYS A 123 5.11 6.03 -22.85
C LYS A 123 5.71 7.41 -23.13
N ARG A 124 6.39 8.00 -22.13
CA ARG A 124 7.10 9.28 -22.25
C ARG A 124 8.16 9.23 -23.35
N LEU A 125 8.97 8.18 -23.39
CA LEU A 125 9.99 7.98 -24.42
C LEU A 125 9.38 7.86 -25.83
N ILE A 126 8.30 7.09 -25.99
CA ILE A 126 7.59 6.96 -27.28
C ILE A 126 7.03 8.32 -27.74
N GLY A 127 6.59 9.16 -26.80
CA GLY A 127 6.14 10.53 -27.07
C GLY A 127 7.26 11.54 -27.36
N GLY A 128 8.52 11.10 -27.54
CA GLY A 128 9.67 11.96 -27.78
C GLY A 128 10.27 12.60 -26.52
N GLY A 129 9.84 12.14 -25.33
CA GLY A 129 10.40 12.56 -24.06
C GLY A 129 11.74 11.91 -23.73
N GLU A 130 12.30 12.32 -22.60
CA GLU A 130 13.57 11.82 -22.11
C GLU A 130 13.53 10.32 -21.78
N LYS A 131 14.62 9.60 -22.10
CA LYS A 131 14.79 8.18 -21.80
C LYS A 131 15.08 7.97 -20.32
N GLY A 132 14.43 6.96 -19.74
CA GLY A 132 14.68 6.49 -18.38
C GLY A 132 13.55 6.87 -17.41
N ILE A 133 13.57 6.27 -16.23
CA ILE A 133 12.61 6.58 -15.17
C ILE A 133 13.00 7.91 -14.53
N SER A 134 12.03 8.80 -14.36
CA SER A 134 12.16 10.05 -13.60
C SER A 134 11.43 9.98 -12.26
N ALA A 135 11.72 10.91 -11.35
CA ALA A 135 10.96 11.05 -10.10
C ALA A 135 9.47 11.31 -10.40
N GLY A 136 9.17 12.08 -11.44
CA GLY A 136 7.80 12.34 -11.88
C GLY A 136 7.04 11.08 -12.29
N ASP A 137 7.69 10.13 -12.97
CA ASP A 137 7.08 8.85 -13.34
C ASP A 137 6.70 8.02 -12.10
N LEU A 138 7.56 8.02 -11.06
CA LEU A 138 7.28 7.33 -9.80
C LEU A 138 6.14 8.00 -9.02
N LEU A 139 6.15 9.32 -8.89
CA LEU A 139 5.09 10.05 -8.18
C LEU A 139 3.73 9.91 -8.87
N ASN A 140 3.70 9.95 -10.21
CA ASN A 140 2.48 9.70 -10.97
C ASN A 140 2.03 8.24 -10.83
N ALA A 141 2.97 7.28 -10.80
CA ALA A 141 2.63 5.89 -10.57
C ALA A 141 2.02 5.67 -9.18
N VAL A 142 2.54 6.32 -8.14
CA VAL A 142 1.96 6.30 -6.80
C VAL A 142 0.51 6.81 -6.84
N ARG A 143 0.28 7.98 -7.44
CA ARG A 143 -1.07 8.56 -7.55
C ARG A 143 -2.05 7.67 -8.32
N GLU A 144 -1.61 7.10 -9.44
CA GLU A 144 -2.43 6.18 -10.22
C GLU A 144 -2.73 4.87 -9.48
N GLU A 145 -1.76 4.30 -8.77
CA GLU A 145 -1.99 3.15 -7.89
C GLU A 145 -2.96 3.49 -6.78
N PHE A 146 -2.93 4.72 -6.23
CA PHE A 146 -3.87 5.13 -5.19
C PHE A 146 -5.30 5.20 -5.73
N LYS A 147 -5.46 5.77 -6.93
CA LYS A 147 -6.74 5.89 -7.61
C LYS A 147 -7.32 4.53 -8.01
N GLU A 148 -6.52 3.59 -8.50
CA GLU A 148 -7.02 2.25 -8.85
C GLU A 148 -7.40 1.43 -7.61
N ASN A 149 -6.72 1.67 -6.49
CA ASN A 149 -7.02 1.03 -5.22
C ASN A 149 -8.18 1.71 -4.45
N GLU A 150 -8.76 2.78 -4.98
CA GLU A 150 -9.90 3.51 -4.41
C GLU A 150 -11.17 2.66 -4.34
N ASP A 151 -11.32 1.69 -5.24
CA ASP A 151 -12.48 0.79 -5.31
C ASP A 151 -12.38 -0.45 -4.38
N LEU A 152 -11.22 -0.70 -3.76
CA LEU A 152 -11.00 -1.82 -2.84
C LEU A 152 -11.92 -1.88 -1.59
N PRO A 153 -12.38 -0.75 -1.00
CA PRO A 153 -13.31 -0.78 0.13
C PRO A 153 -14.64 -1.47 -0.22
N ASN A 154 -15.01 -1.53 -1.51
CA ASN A 154 -16.27 -2.13 -1.96
C ASN A 154 -16.23 -3.66 -2.02
N THR A 155 -15.07 -4.29 -1.81
CA THR A 155 -14.88 -5.74 -2.04
C THR A 155 -14.27 -6.49 -0.83
N THR A 156 -13.92 -5.79 0.25
CA THR A 156 -13.16 -6.38 1.37
C THR A 156 -13.94 -6.33 2.69
N ASN A 157 -13.88 -7.44 3.45
CA ASN A 157 -14.56 -7.63 4.75
C ASN A 157 -14.15 -6.54 5.78
N PRO A 158 -15.12 -5.89 6.48
CA PRO A 158 -14.91 -5.03 7.65
C PRO A 158 -13.84 -5.51 8.67
N ASP A 159 -13.71 -6.82 8.88
CA ASP A 159 -12.74 -7.40 9.83
C ASP A 159 -11.28 -7.20 9.42
N ASP A 160 -11.00 -7.11 8.11
CA ASP A 160 -9.65 -6.85 7.62
C ASP A 160 -9.25 -5.39 7.85
N TRP A 161 -10.23 -4.48 7.84
CA TRP A 161 -10.03 -3.07 8.20
C TRP A 161 -9.80 -2.89 9.71
N ALA A 162 -10.48 -3.68 10.56
CA ALA A 162 -10.27 -3.68 12.01
C ALA A 162 -8.84 -4.09 12.41
N LYS A 163 -8.22 -5.00 11.64
CA LYS A 163 -6.82 -5.40 11.84
C LYS A 163 -5.82 -4.31 11.47
N ILE A 164 -6.16 -3.46 10.50
CA ILE A 164 -5.30 -2.38 10.02
C ILE A 164 -5.39 -1.14 10.91
N ALA A 165 -6.58 -0.85 11.45
CA ALA A 165 -6.80 0.29 12.36
C ALA A 165 -6.15 0.12 13.74
N GLY A 166 -5.57 -1.05 14.07
CA GLY A 166 -4.68 -1.24 15.22
C GLY A 166 -5.32 -1.13 16.61
N LYS A 167 -6.54 -0.61 16.75
CA LYS A 167 -7.27 -0.61 18.03
C LYS A 167 -7.89 -1.98 18.31
N LYS A 168 -7.14 -2.81 19.03
CA LYS A 168 -7.66 -4.02 19.67
C LYS A 168 -8.83 -3.66 20.59
N GLY A 169 -10.06 -3.97 20.17
CA GLY A 169 -11.20 -4.10 21.07
C GLY A 169 -12.50 -3.47 20.59
N GLU A 170 -12.43 -2.46 19.71
CA GLU A 170 -13.62 -1.73 19.28
C GLU A 170 -14.08 -2.17 17.90
N ARG A 171 -15.34 -2.59 17.81
CA ARG A 171 -15.93 -3.04 16.54
C ARG A 171 -16.12 -1.84 15.61
N ILE A 172 -15.65 -1.95 14.38
CA ILE A 172 -15.94 -0.97 13.33
C ILE A 172 -17.41 -1.11 12.92
N VAL A 173 -18.15 -0.01 12.97
CA VAL A 173 -19.57 0.05 12.60
C VAL A 173 -19.77 0.66 11.22
N TYR A 174 -18.89 1.58 10.84
CA TYR A 174 -18.99 2.27 9.55
C TYR A 174 -17.59 2.58 8.99
N VAL A 175 -17.45 2.46 7.67
CA VAL A 175 -16.23 2.82 6.93
C VAL A 175 -16.66 3.72 5.76
N LYS A 176 -15.99 4.85 5.62
CA LYS A 176 -16.24 5.84 4.56
C LYS A 176 -14.95 6.12 3.79
N PRO A 177 -14.89 5.93 2.46
CA PRO A 177 -13.77 6.40 1.65
C PRO A 177 -13.73 7.93 1.65
N LEU A 178 -12.51 8.48 1.78
CA LEU A 178 -12.27 9.93 1.82
C LEU A 178 -11.64 10.48 0.53
N MET A 179 -11.25 9.60 -0.41
CA MET A 179 -10.77 9.99 -1.73
C MET A 179 -11.94 10.22 -2.70
N GLY A 180 -11.75 11.18 -3.61
CA GLY A 180 -12.66 11.45 -4.72
C GLY A 180 -13.81 12.41 -4.41
N ASP A 181 -13.61 13.71 -4.65
CA ASP A 181 -14.70 14.71 -4.72
C ASP A 181 -15.48 14.61 -6.06
N THR A 182 -15.68 13.38 -6.55
CA THR A 182 -16.42 13.12 -7.79
C THR A 182 -17.83 12.69 -7.42
N LYS A 183 -18.81 13.53 -7.78
CA LYS A 183 -20.26 13.41 -7.55
C LYS A 183 -20.94 12.16 -8.18
N GLU A 184 -20.27 11.03 -8.34
CA GLU A 184 -20.88 9.82 -8.91
C GLU A 184 -21.18 8.75 -7.85
N LYS A 185 -22.48 8.62 -7.57
CA LYS A 185 -23.19 7.52 -6.90
C LYS A 185 -22.43 6.83 -5.76
N GLN A 186 -22.48 7.51 -4.62
CA GLN A 186 -22.49 6.91 -3.28
C GLN A 186 -23.35 5.64 -3.28
N LYS A 187 -22.71 4.47 -3.27
CA LYS A 187 -23.36 3.23 -2.84
C LYS A 187 -22.74 2.84 -1.52
N ASN A 188 -23.58 2.88 -0.49
CA ASN A 188 -23.25 2.43 0.86
C ASN A 188 -22.69 1.01 0.79
N VAL A 189 -21.49 0.80 1.34
CA VAL A 189 -21.07 -0.54 1.76
C VAL A 189 -22.11 -1.00 2.78
N GLU A 190 -22.77 -2.12 2.48
CA GLU A 190 -24.01 -2.55 3.13
C GLU A 190 -23.93 -2.55 4.67
N LYS A 191 -25.04 -2.15 5.30
CA LYS A 191 -25.28 -2.40 6.72
C LYS A 191 -25.05 -3.89 6.99
N VAL A 192 -24.11 -4.20 7.88
CA VAL A 192 -23.89 -5.56 8.38
C VAL A 192 -25.18 -6.02 9.08
N VAL A 193 -25.97 -6.84 8.38
CA VAL A 193 -26.99 -7.68 9.01
C VAL A 193 -26.24 -8.83 9.67
N THR A 194 -26.32 -8.89 11.00
CA THR A 194 -25.81 -10.00 11.81
C THR A 194 -26.51 -11.29 11.41
N THR A 195 -25.91 -12.11 10.54
CA THR A 195 -26.35 -13.51 10.38
C THR A 195 -25.80 -14.31 11.56
N GLY A 196 -26.74 -14.89 12.29
CA GLY A 196 -26.58 -15.38 13.66
C GLY A 196 -25.61 -16.55 13.83
N GLN A 197 -25.15 -16.67 15.08
CA GLN A 197 -24.71 -17.90 15.70
C GLN A 197 -25.66 -19.05 15.33
N TYR A 198 -25.11 -20.13 14.79
CA TYR A 198 -25.73 -21.44 14.95
C TYR A 198 -24.92 -22.23 15.98
N LEU A 199 -25.66 -22.70 16.97
CA LEU A 199 -25.29 -23.73 17.96
C LEU A 199 -24.90 -25.04 17.29
#